data_AF-A0A090X5H4-F1
#
_entry.id   AF-A0A090X5H4-F1
#
_cell.length_a   1.000
_cell.length_b   1.000
_cell.length_c   1.000
_cell.angle_alpha   90.00
_cell.angle_beta   90.00
_cell.angle_gamma   90.00
#
_symmetry.space_group_name_H-M   'P 1'
#
loop_
_entity.id
_entity.type
_entity.pdbx_description
1 polymer ?
#
loop_
_entity_poly.entity_id
_entity_poly.type
_entity_poly.pdbx_seq_one_letter_code
_entity_poly.pdbx_strand_id
1 'polypeptide(L)'
;MINEFKSLLKLSIIENESLNPDIFNVNDLIKITSIGLAHYHIVRNIEYLASCSEDLWFRDNILATEISTNLSGNGEYSHFSIHTVSNHARKLVHYLEEYYNSNFAFVRNNLVETEFLPLDFEKLNSDIDEFDKNIKTNTVPDLNPENEYDASIVNIQNYGFICEIVDTPFFGLLHISEMPDGFMDKYSLGKTLKIQVKKFSKKHNKYNLTLPK
;
A
#
# COMPACT_ATOMS: atom_id res chain seq x y z
N MET A 1 6.76 27.75 2.44
CA MET A 1 5.60 28.35 3.15
C MET A 1 4.72 29.22 2.26
N ILE A 2 5.10 30.45 1.85
CA ILE A 2 4.21 31.33 1.04
C ILE A 2 3.84 30.72 -0.32
N ASN A 3 4.80 30.08 -1.00
CA ASN A 3 4.54 29.42 -2.28
C ASN A 3 3.59 28.22 -2.13
N GLU A 4 3.65 27.48 -1.02
CA GLU A 4 2.71 26.38 -0.75
C GLU A 4 1.30 26.91 -0.53
N PHE A 5 1.13 27.98 0.25
CA PHE A 5 -0.18 28.63 0.42
C PHE A 5 -0.79 29.10 -0.90
N LYS A 6 0.01 29.70 -1.78
CA LYS A 6 -0.43 30.07 -3.13
C LYS A 6 -0.84 28.86 -3.96
N SER A 7 -0.11 27.75 -3.87
CA SER A 7 -0.48 26.50 -4.54
C SER A 7 -1.81 25.95 -4.00
N LEU A 8 -2.01 25.93 -2.68
CA LEU A 8 -3.26 25.46 -2.07
C LEU A 8 -4.47 26.32 -2.46
N LEU A 9 -4.29 27.65 -2.56
CA LEU A 9 -5.31 28.57 -3.08
C LEU A 9 -5.64 28.28 -4.55
N LYS A 10 -4.62 28.14 -5.41
CA LYS A 10 -4.81 27.83 -6.82
C LYS A 10 -5.49 26.48 -7.06
N LEU A 11 -5.20 25.49 -6.21
CA LEU A 11 -5.84 24.18 -6.24
C LEU A 11 -7.22 24.16 -5.56
N SER A 12 -7.71 25.30 -5.07
CA SER A 12 -8.98 25.42 -4.34
C SER A 12 -9.07 24.50 -3.12
N ILE A 13 -7.95 24.14 -2.51
CA ILE A 13 -7.88 23.36 -1.26
C ILE A 13 -8.23 24.26 -0.06
N ILE A 14 -7.82 25.53 -0.14
CA ILE A 14 -8.15 26.58 0.82
C ILE A 14 -8.74 27.79 0.10
N GLU A 15 -9.52 28.60 0.82
CA GLU A 15 -10.04 29.89 0.37
C GLU A 15 -9.58 30.98 1.33
N ASN A 16 -9.20 32.13 0.80
CA ASN A 16 -8.91 33.33 1.59
C ASN A 16 -10.11 34.29 1.62
N GLU A 17 -10.10 35.20 2.58
CA GLU A 17 -11.12 36.24 2.75
C GLU A 17 -11.37 37.07 1.48
N SER A 18 -10.31 37.36 0.72
CA SER A 18 -10.41 38.11 -0.53
C SER A 18 -11.06 37.31 -1.67
N LEU A 19 -11.31 35.99 -1.48
CA LEU A 19 -11.85 35.05 -2.48
C LEU A 19 -11.11 35.08 -3.82
N ASN A 20 -9.83 35.45 -3.78
CA ASN A 20 -8.99 35.63 -4.96
C ASN A 20 -7.77 34.71 -4.86
N PRO A 21 -7.69 33.66 -5.69
CA PRO A 21 -6.62 32.67 -5.61
C PRO A 21 -5.24 33.20 -6.05
N ASP A 22 -5.20 34.33 -6.75
CA ASP A 22 -3.95 34.95 -7.22
C ASP A 22 -3.34 35.91 -6.19
N ILE A 23 -4.13 36.33 -5.20
CA ILE A 23 -3.73 37.30 -4.18
C ILE A 23 -3.64 36.58 -2.83
N PHE A 24 -2.42 36.44 -2.32
CA PHE A 24 -2.19 35.96 -0.96
C PHE A 24 -1.74 37.12 -0.07
N ASN A 25 -2.55 37.48 0.91
CA ASN A 25 -2.22 38.41 1.97
C ASN A 25 -2.10 37.62 3.28
N VAL A 26 -1.00 37.84 4.00
CA VAL A 26 -0.67 37.11 5.23
C VAL A 26 -1.67 37.38 6.35
N ASN A 27 -2.38 38.52 6.27
CA ASN A 27 -3.38 38.91 7.25
C ASN A 27 -4.80 38.44 6.91
N ASP A 28 -5.02 37.82 5.75
CA ASP A 28 -6.35 37.33 5.39
C ASP A 28 -6.74 36.12 6.26
N LEU A 29 -8.01 36.07 6.65
CA LEU A 29 -8.58 34.84 7.19
C LEU A 29 -8.61 33.75 6.10
N ILE A 30 -8.37 32.51 6.52
CA ILE A 30 -8.31 31.35 5.63
C ILE A 30 -9.25 30.27 6.16
N LYS A 31 -10.00 29.64 5.26
CA LYS A 31 -10.77 28.43 5.55
C LYS A 31 -10.37 27.29 4.61
N ILE A 32 -10.51 26.06 5.09
CA ILE A 32 -10.38 24.86 4.25
C ILE A 32 -11.69 24.69 3.47
N THR A 33 -11.60 24.46 2.17
CA THR A 33 -12.79 24.23 1.32
C THR A 33 -13.33 22.81 1.50
N SER A 34 -14.50 22.51 0.92
CA SER A 34 -15.01 21.14 0.87
C SER A 34 -14.06 20.17 0.14
N ILE A 35 -13.35 20.66 -0.88
CA ILE A 35 -12.34 19.88 -1.62
C ILE A 35 -11.13 19.62 -0.73
N GLY A 36 -10.67 20.64 0.00
CA GLY A 36 -9.56 20.49 0.95
C GLY A 36 -9.88 19.54 2.09
N LEU A 37 -11.12 19.57 2.61
CA LEU A 37 -11.58 18.60 3.60
C LEU A 37 -11.61 17.18 3.02
N ALA A 38 -12.09 17.00 1.79
CA ALA A 38 -12.05 15.69 1.13
C ALA A 38 -10.60 15.19 0.97
N HIS A 39 -9.67 16.05 0.56
CA HIS A 39 -8.24 15.71 0.52
C HIS A 39 -7.69 15.33 1.89
N TYR A 40 -8.03 16.09 2.94
CA TYR A 40 -7.63 15.78 4.30
C TYR A 40 -8.18 14.41 4.76
N HIS A 41 -9.40 14.05 4.36
CA HIS A 41 -9.96 12.73 4.62
C HIS A 41 -9.26 11.62 3.83
N ILE A 42 -8.84 11.88 2.59
CA ILE A 42 -8.11 10.91 1.75
C ILE A 42 -6.76 10.55 2.36
N VAL A 43 -6.11 11.45 3.10
CA VAL A 43 -4.84 11.15 3.80
C VAL A 43 -4.99 10.00 4.82
N ARG A 44 -6.20 9.71 5.30
CA ARG A 44 -6.49 8.56 6.17
C ARG A 44 -6.85 7.28 5.42
N ASN A 45 -6.95 7.32 4.09
CA ASN A 45 -7.17 6.14 3.28
C ASN A 45 -5.85 5.37 3.09
N ILE A 46 -5.86 4.08 3.39
CA ILE A 46 -4.66 3.25 3.42
C ILE A 46 -4.15 2.94 2.02
N GLU A 47 -5.02 2.75 1.04
CA GLU A 47 -4.65 2.57 -0.38
C GLU A 47 -3.99 3.84 -0.93
N TYR A 48 -4.49 5.01 -0.53
CA TYR A 48 -3.89 6.29 -0.88
C TYR A 48 -2.50 6.44 -0.26
N LEU A 49 -2.34 6.14 1.03
CA LEU A 49 -1.04 6.16 1.70
C LEU A 49 -0.05 5.18 1.06
N ALA A 50 -0.50 3.98 0.70
CA ALA A 50 0.32 3.01 -0.01
C ALA A 50 0.79 3.56 -1.36
N SER A 51 -0.13 4.13 -2.14
CA SER A 51 0.18 4.75 -3.45
C SER A 51 1.17 5.90 -3.30
N CYS A 52 1.01 6.75 -2.27
CA CYS A 52 1.97 7.81 -1.98
C CYS A 52 3.35 7.25 -1.61
N SER A 53 3.40 6.11 -0.92
CA SER A 53 4.67 5.47 -0.56
C SER A 53 5.41 4.98 -1.81
N GLU A 54 4.69 4.58 -2.85
CA GLU A 54 5.24 4.02 -4.09
C GLU A 54 5.84 5.10 -5.00
N ASP A 55 5.35 6.34 -4.89
CA ASP A 55 5.80 7.50 -5.69
C ASP A 55 6.74 8.44 -4.91
N LEU A 56 7.03 8.15 -3.64
CA LEU A 56 7.87 9.00 -2.81
C LEU A 56 9.37 8.72 -3.02
N TRP A 57 10.16 9.81 -3.12
CA TRP A 57 11.61 9.72 -3.03
C TRP A 57 12.09 9.64 -1.58
N PHE A 58 12.30 8.42 -1.06
CA PHE A 58 12.84 8.21 0.28
C PHE A 58 14.32 8.60 0.38
N ARG A 59 14.73 9.08 1.55
CA ARG A 59 16.14 9.29 1.88
C ARG A 59 16.90 7.98 2.11
N ASP A 60 16.21 6.99 2.68
CA ASP A 60 16.77 5.66 2.90
C ASP A 60 16.60 4.79 1.65
N ASN A 61 17.72 4.34 1.10
CA ASN A 61 17.76 3.48 -0.08
C ASN A 61 17.22 2.08 0.23
N ILE A 62 17.39 1.59 1.48
CA ILE A 62 16.90 0.28 1.89
C ILE A 62 15.37 0.26 1.81
N LEU A 63 14.71 1.24 2.43
CA LEU A 63 13.26 1.39 2.38
C LEU A 63 12.72 1.51 0.95
N ALA A 64 13.33 2.35 0.12
CA ALA A 64 12.94 2.51 -1.29
C ALA A 64 13.08 1.20 -2.08
N THR A 65 14.17 0.48 -1.86
CA THR A 65 14.42 -0.82 -2.51
C THR A 65 13.38 -1.86 -2.08
N GLU A 66 12.99 -1.86 -0.81
CA GLU A 66 12.00 -2.79 -0.28
C GLU A 66 10.61 -2.54 -0.89
N ILE A 67 10.15 -1.28 -0.94
CA ILE A 67 8.88 -0.90 -1.59
C ILE A 67 8.93 -1.26 -3.08
N SER A 68 10.03 -0.97 -3.78
CA SER A 68 10.22 -1.31 -5.20
C SER A 68 10.22 -2.83 -5.45
N THR A 69 10.81 -3.61 -4.54
CA THR A 69 10.83 -5.09 -4.63
C THR A 69 9.42 -5.67 -4.46
N ASN A 70 8.65 -5.13 -3.53
CA ASN A 70 7.24 -5.49 -3.33
C ASN A 70 6.37 -5.10 -4.54
N LEU A 71 6.56 -3.88 -5.06
CA LEU A 71 5.99 -3.38 -6.32
C LEU A 71 6.40 -4.18 -7.55
N SER A 72 7.48 -4.95 -7.46
CA SER A 72 7.96 -5.88 -8.49
C SER A 72 7.53 -7.34 -8.23
N GLY A 73 6.74 -7.58 -7.17
CA GLY A 73 6.12 -8.88 -6.85
C GLY A 73 7.10 -9.93 -6.39
N ASN A 74 8.34 -9.51 -6.21
CA ASN A 74 9.42 -10.29 -5.65
C ASN A 74 9.42 -10.20 -4.11
N GLY A 75 8.50 -9.41 -3.55
CA GLY A 75 8.25 -9.29 -2.11
C GLY A 75 7.58 -10.50 -1.47
N GLU A 76 7.38 -10.40 -0.16
CA GLU A 76 6.72 -11.43 0.65
C GLU A 76 5.28 -11.70 0.17
N TYR A 77 4.57 -10.64 -0.22
CA TYR A 77 3.20 -10.70 -0.72
C TYR A 77 3.13 -10.34 -2.22
N SER A 78 2.02 -10.66 -2.90
CA SER A 78 1.85 -10.30 -4.31
C SER A 78 1.73 -8.78 -4.48
N HIS A 79 2.06 -8.27 -5.67
CA HIS A 79 2.01 -6.85 -6.00
C HIS A 79 0.70 -6.16 -5.59
N PHE A 80 -0.43 -6.83 -5.82
CA PHE A 80 -1.77 -6.29 -5.59
C PHE A 80 -2.41 -6.83 -4.32
N SER A 81 -1.65 -7.54 -3.48
CA SER A 81 -2.22 -8.04 -2.23
C SER A 81 -2.53 -6.89 -1.28
N ILE A 82 -3.64 -7.04 -0.56
CA ILE A 82 -4.04 -6.12 0.50
C ILE A 82 -2.98 -6.00 1.61
N HIS A 83 -2.15 -7.04 1.80
CA HIS A 83 -1.01 -7.03 2.70
C HIS A 83 0.12 -6.09 2.23
N THR A 84 0.41 -6.06 0.91
CA THR A 84 1.38 -5.11 0.33
C THR A 84 0.90 -3.68 0.55
N VAL A 85 -0.38 -3.42 0.31
CA VAL A 85 -1.00 -2.10 0.55
C VAL A 85 -0.84 -1.65 1.99
N SER A 86 -1.20 -2.50 2.97
CA SER A 86 -1.01 -2.18 4.38
C SER A 86 0.45 -1.94 4.75
N ASN A 87 1.35 -2.81 4.26
CA ASN A 87 2.79 -2.70 4.52
C ASN A 87 3.37 -1.38 4.00
N HIS A 88 3.01 -0.99 2.78
CA HIS A 88 3.44 0.24 2.12
C HIS A 88 2.94 1.49 2.86
N ALA A 89 1.65 1.50 3.23
CA ALA A 89 1.08 2.59 4.04
C ALA A 89 1.80 2.74 5.39
N ARG A 90 2.03 1.62 6.11
CA ARG A 90 2.72 1.61 7.41
C ARG A 90 4.14 2.16 7.31
N LYS A 91 4.87 1.76 6.26
CA LYS A 91 6.22 2.25 5.96
C LYS A 91 6.26 3.74 5.72
N LEU A 92 5.33 4.28 4.94
CA LEU A 92 5.24 5.73 4.71
C LEU A 92 4.96 6.49 6.01
N VAL A 93 3.97 6.05 6.78
CA VAL A 93 3.59 6.71 8.05
C VAL A 93 4.79 6.75 9.00
N HIS A 94 5.48 5.61 9.15
CA HIS A 94 6.67 5.53 9.99
C HIS A 94 7.80 6.46 9.51
N TYR A 95 8.10 6.45 8.20
CA TYR A 95 9.11 7.33 7.62
C TYR A 95 8.79 8.82 7.86
N LEU A 96 7.53 9.23 7.68
CA LEU A 96 7.09 10.61 7.91
C LEU A 96 7.16 11.00 9.38
N GLU A 97 6.82 10.08 10.30
CA GLU A 97 6.93 10.28 11.74
C GLU A 97 8.38 10.44 12.18
N GLU A 98 9.29 9.56 11.72
CA GLU A 98 10.72 9.69 11.99
C GLU A 98 11.31 10.98 11.43
N TYR A 99 10.91 11.33 10.20
CA TYR A 99 11.32 12.58 9.56
C TYR A 99 10.87 13.79 10.36
N TYR A 100 9.61 13.82 10.81
CA TYR A 100 9.07 14.87 11.65
C TYR A 100 9.82 14.98 12.98
N ASN A 101 10.01 13.86 13.66
CA ASN A 101 10.69 13.81 14.96
C ASN A 101 12.14 14.29 14.87
N SER A 102 12.85 13.90 13.82
CA SER A 102 14.27 14.23 13.65
C SER A 102 14.52 15.67 13.21
N ASN A 103 13.58 16.29 12.49
CA ASN A 103 13.81 17.60 11.86
C ASN A 103 12.97 18.74 12.46
N PHE A 104 11.82 18.43 13.07
CA PHE A 104 10.83 19.45 13.47
C PHE A 104 10.40 19.37 14.93
N ALA A 105 10.44 18.19 15.57
CA ALA A 105 10.02 18.08 16.98
C ALA A 105 10.85 18.95 17.92
N PHE A 106 12.15 19.15 17.65
CA PHE A 106 12.97 20.08 18.42
C PHE A 106 12.44 21.51 18.36
N VAL A 107 12.06 21.99 17.17
CA VAL A 107 11.53 23.34 16.96
C VAL A 107 10.22 23.51 17.71
N ARG A 108 9.31 22.53 17.59
CA ARG A 108 8.03 22.54 18.33
C ARG A 108 8.23 22.56 19.85
N ASN A 109 9.10 21.71 20.37
CA ASN A 109 9.20 21.55 21.83
C ASN A 109 10.01 22.67 22.51
N ASN A 110 10.83 23.41 21.77
CA ASN A 110 11.79 24.36 22.37
C ASN A 110 11.74 25.79 21.82
N LEU A 111 11.19 26.03 20.62
CA LEU A 111 11.27 27.34 19.96
C LEU A 111 9.90 27.99 19.75
N VAL A 112 8.83 27.22 19.62
CA VAL A 112 7.48 27.74 19.36
C VAL A 112 6.47 26.94 20.18
N GLU A 113 5.75 27.60 21.09
CA GLU A 113 4.58 27.00 21.73
C GLU A 113 3.48 26.78 20.68
N THR A 114 3.37 25.55 20.19
CA THR A 114 2.33 25.17 19.23
C THR A 114 1.86 23.74 19.43
N GLU A 115 0.54 23.58 19.43
CA GLU A 115 -0.11 22.27 19.41
C GLU A 115 -0.14 21.66 18.01
N PHE A 116 0.28 22.42 16.98
CA PHE A 116 0.22 21.98 15.60
C PHE A 116 1.04 20.71 15.36
N LEU A 117 0.35 19.66 14.91
CA LEU A 117 0.93 18.43 14.40
C LEU A 117 0.51 18.30 12.93
N PRO A 118 1.45 18.11 11.99
CA PRO A 118 1.10 18.08 10.56
C PRO A 118 0.21 16.89 10.20
N LEU A 119 0.38 15.77 10.90
CA LEU A 119 -0.40 14.54 10.76
C LEU A 119 -0.59 13.91 12.14
N ASP A 120 -1.76 13.33 12.37
CA ASP A 120 -2.04 12.53 13.56
C ASP A 120 -1.53 11.11 13.36
N PHE A 121 -0.23 10.90 13.65
CA PHE A 121 0.44 9.61 13.44
C PHE A 121 -0.16 8.49 14.28
N GLU A 122 -0.61 8.76 15.51
CA GLU A 122 -1.26 7.75 16.36
C GLU A 122 -2.54 7.25 15.72
N LYS A 123 -3.37 8.17 15.23
CA LYS A 123 -4.62 7.81 14.55
C LYS A 123 -4.40 7.06 13.25
N LEU A 124 -3.42 7.47 12.44
CA LEU A 124 -3.05 6.78 11.21
C LEU A 124 -2.58 5.34 11.48
N ASN A 125 -1.74 5.15 12.49
CA ASN A 125 -1.31 3.81 12.90
C ASN A 125 -2.50 2.96 13.39
N SER A 126 -3.42 3.54 14.16
CA SER A 126 -4.65 2.86 14.58
C SER A 126 -5.54 2.45 13.40
N ASP A 127 -5.68 3.31 12.39
CA ASP A 127 -6.46 3.02 11.18
C ASP A 127 -5.87 1.84 10.41
N ILE A 128 -4.53 1.80 10.28
CA ILE A 128 -3.80 0.69 9.65
C ILE A 128 -3.96 -0.60 10.46
N ASP A 129 -3.87 -0.54 11.79
CA ASP A 129 -4.06 -1.72 12.64
C ASP A 129 -5.50 -2.27 12.57
N GLU A 130 -6.51 -1.40 12.43
CA GLU A 130 -7.90 -1.81 12.21
C GLU A 130 -8.08 -2.45 10.83
N PHE A 131 -7.49 -1.87 9.79
CA PHE A 131 -7.47 -2.46 8.46
C PHE A 131 -6.81 -3.84 8.47
N ASP A 132 -5.67 -4.00 9.14
CA ASP A 132 -5.00 -5.29 9.29
C ASP A 132 -5.84 -6.33 10.03
N LYS A 133 -6.68 -5.92 10.99
CA LYS A 133 -7.64 -6.83 11.63
C LYS A 133 -8.73 -7.25 10.65
N ASN A 134 -9.19 -6.34 9.79
CA ASN A 134 -10.20 -6.63 8.78
C ASN A 134 -9.65 -7.48 7.62
N ILE A 135 -8.34 -7.42 7.34
CA ILE A 135 -7.66 -8.35 6.42
C ILE A 135 -7.69 -9.80 6.96
N LYS A 136 -7.80 -10.01 8.28
CA LYS A 136 -7.81 -11.35 8.91
C LYS A 136 -9.10 -12.14 8.72
N THR A 137 -9.75 -12.04 7.56
CA THR A 137 -10.68 -13.08 7.10
C THR A 137 -9.86 -14.26 6.57
N ASN A 138 -9.60 -15.22 7.48
CA ASN A 138 -8.93 -16.51 7.31
C ASN A 138 -7.41 -16.50 7.09
N THR A 139 -6.65 -16.24 8.17
CA THR A 139 -5.18 -16.42 8.20
C THR A 139 -4.71 -17.85 8.49
N VAL A 140 -5.62 -18.80 8.73
CA VAL A 140 -5.23 -20.21 8.89
C VAL A 140 -5.21 -20.83 7.50
N PRO A 141 -4.05 -21.31 7.00
CA PRO A 141 -4.00 -22.04 5.76
C PRO A 141 -4.74 -23.37 5.95
N ASP A 142 -6.03 -23.41 5.61
CA ASP A 142 -6.93 -24.56 5.78
C ASP A 142 -7.36 -25.19 4.45
N LEU A 143 -6.82 -24.70 3.33
CA LEU A 143 -7.11 -25.24 2.02
C LEU A 143 -6.74 -26.72 1.95
N ASN A 144 -7.72 -27.54 1.55
CA ASN A 144 -7.60 -28.99 1.49
C ASN A 144 -6.89 -29.41 0.19
N PRO A 145 -5.80 -30.18 0.26
CA PRO A 145 -5.10 -30.68 -0.93
C PRO A 145 -5.94 -31.46 -1.93
N GLU A 146 -7.01 -32.10 -1.47
CA GLU A 146 -7.92 -32.90 -2.31
C GLU A 146 -8.90 -32.04 -3.12
N ASN A 147 -9.10 -30.78 -2.73
CA ASN A 147 -10.01 -29.88 -3.40
C ASN A 147 -9.34 -29.17 -4.58
N GLU A 148 -10.10 -28.96 -5.64
CA GLU A 148 -9.72 -28.05 -6.71
C GLU A 148 -10.14 -26.62 -6.36
N TYR A 149 -9.26 -25.68 -6.62
CA TYR A 149 -9.53 -24.25 -6.49
C TYR A 149 -9.29 -23.55 -7.81
N ASP A 150 -10.07 -22.51 -8.06
CA ASP A 150 -9.81 -21.57 -9.14
C ASP A 150 -8.70 -20.61 -8.69
N ALA A 151 -7.74 -20.35 -9.57
CA ALA A 151 -6.62 -19.47 -9.29
C ALA A 151 -6.31 -18.55 -10.46
N SER A 152 -6.22 -17.25 -10.19
CA SER A 152 -5.90 -16.22 -11.18
C SER A 152 -4.39 -15.98 -11.25
N ILE A 153 -3.81 -15.98 -12.44
CA ILE A 153 -2.38 -15.69 -12.63
C ILE A 153 -2.13 -14.21 -12.37
N VAL A 154 -1.47 -13.89 -11.26
CA VAL A 154 -1.11 -12.51 -10.88
C VAL A 154 0.31 -12.15 -11.31
N ASN A 155 1.20 -13.13 -11.47
CA ASN A 155 2.55 -12.87 -11.99
C ASN A 155 3.10 -14.08 -12.74
N ILE A 156 3.88 -13.82 -13.79
CA ILE A 156 4.56 -14.82 -14.62
C ILE A 156 6.07 -14.63 -14.45
N GLN A 157 6.74 -15.64 -13.91
CA GLN A 157 8.17 -15.64 -13.63
C GLN A 157 8.84 -16.79 -14.40
N ASN A 158 10.15 -16.71 -14.63
CA ASN A 158 10.91 -17.76 -15.34
C ASN A 158 10.80 -19.15 -14.68
N TYR A 159 10.50 -19.19 -13.38
CA TYR A 159 10.38 -20.43 -12.59
C TYR A 159 8.93 -20.91 -12.40
N GLY A 160 7.93 -20.16 -12.87
CA GLY A 160 6.53 -20.56 -12.76
C GLY A 160 5.53 -19.40 -12.66
N PHE A 161 4.31 -19.72 -12.25
CA PHE A 161 3.22 -18.76 -12.07
C PHE A 161 2.96 -18.49 -10.59
N ILE A 162 2.86 -17.21 -10.23
CA ILE A 162 2.26 -16.80 -8.96
C ILE A 162 0.77 -16.62 -9.23
N CYS A 163 -0.04 -17.36 -8.50
CA CYS A 163 -1.49 -17.33 -8.63
C CYS A 163 -2.14 -16.91 -7.32
N GLU A 164 -3.20 -16.11 -7.44
CA GLU A 164 -4.14 -15.79 -6.36
C GLU A 164 -5.23 -16.85 -6.37
N ILE A 165 -5.49 -17.49 -5.23
CA ILE A 165 -6.54 -18.50 -5.12
C ILE A 165 -7.86 -17.78 -4.87
N VAL A 166 -8.79 -17.90 -5.82
CA VAL A 166 -10.08 -17.20 -5.84
C VAL A 166 -10.86 -17.51 -4.55
N ASP A 167 -11.54 -16.49 -4.03
CA ASP A 167 -12.31 -16.53 -2.78
C ASP A 167 -11.50 -16.83 -1.52
N THR A 168 -10.17 -16.71 -1.59
CA THR A 168 -9.28 -16.87 -0.44
C THR A 168 -8.24 -15.75 -0.39
N PRO A 169 -7.69 -15.40 0.79
CA PRO A 169 -6.61 -14.43 0.89
C PRO A 169 -5.23 -15.02 0.49
N PHE A 170 -5.20 -16.27 0.03
CA PHE A 170 -3.96 -17.01 -0.14
C PHE A 170 -3.45 -16.97 -1.58
N PHE A 171 -2.13 -16.83 -1.68
CA PHE A 171 -1.39 -16.95 -2.94
C PHE A 171 -0.69 -18.30 -3.00
N GLY A 172 -0.43 -18.76 -4.21
CA GLY A 172 0.37 -19.94 -4.44
C GLY A 172 1.32 -19.81 -5.63
N LEU A 173 2.36 -20.64 -5.60
CA LEU A 173 3.33 -20.79 -6.67
C LEU A 173 3.09 -22.12 -7.38
N LEU A 174 2.73 -22.07 -8.66
CA LEU A 174 2.78 -23.21 -9.56
C LEU A 174 4.17 -23.21 -10.22
N HIS A 175 5.02 -24.16 -9.85
CA HIS A 175 6.39 -24.25 -10.38
C HIS A 175 6.38 -24.90 -11.78
N ILE A 176 7.31 -24.52 -12.66
CA ILE A 176 7.39 -25.04 -14.03
C ILE A 176 7.51 -26.58 -14.11
N SER A 177 8.10 -27.21 -13.09
CA SER A 177 8.21 -28.68 -13.00
C SER A 177 6.87 -29.40 -12.79
N GLU A 178 5.84 -28.68 -12.36
CA GLU A 178 4.48 -29.19 -12.17
C GLU A 178 3.59 -28.90 -13.38
N MET A 179 4.16 -28.29 -14.43
CA MET A 179 3.46 -27.92 -15.65
C MET A 179 3.92 -28.79 -16.83
N PRO A 180 3.04 -29.06 -17.81
CA PRO A 180 3.44 -29.63 -19.10
C PRO A 180 4.37 -28.69 -19.89
N ASP A 181 5.12 -29.25 -20.83
CA ASP A 181 5.95 -28.48 -21.75
C ASP A 181 5.09 -27.49 -22.58
N GLY A 182 5.56 -26.24 -22.69
CA GLY A 182 4.86 -25.17 -23.42
C GLY A 182 3.58 -24.67 -22.73
N PHE A 183 3.35 -25.00 -21.45
CA PHE A 183 2.21 -24.51 -20.70
C PHE A 183 2.33 -23.01 -20.37
N MET A 184 3.55 -22.52 -20.13
CA MET A 184 3.81 -21.10 -19.85
C MET A 184 3.35 -20.18 -21.00
N ASP A 185 3.55 -20.60 -22.24
CA ASP A 185 3.25 -19.81 -23.44
C ASP A 185 1.75 -19.72 -23.74
N LYS A 186 0.93 -20.56 -23.10
CA LYS A 186 -0.52 -20.63 -23.33
C LYS A 186 -1.33 -19.70 -22.44
N TYR A 187 -0.72 -19.14 -21.39
CA TYR A 187 -1.42 -18.36 -20.39
C TYR A 187 -0.84 -16.94 -20.27
N SER A 188 -1.74 -15.99 -20.02
CA SER A 188 -1.43 -14.59 -19.79
C SER A 188 -1.87 -14.17 -18.39
N LEU A 189 -1.34 -13.04 -17.92
CA LEU A 189 -1.77 -12.41 -16.68
C LEU A 189 -3.30 -12.23 -16.64
N GLY A 190 -3.89 -12.46 -15.47
CA GLY A 190 -5.33 -12.34 -15.20
C GLY A 190 -6.19 -13.52 -15.67
N LYS A 191 -5.61 -14.56 -16.29
CA LYS A 191 -6.36 -15.78 -16.61
C LYS A 191 -6.51 -16.67 -15.38
N THR A 192 -7.70 -17.24 -15.23
CA THR A 192 -8.01 -18.23 -14.21
C THR A 192 -7.69 -19.65 -14.69
N LEU A 193 -7.11 -20.47 -13.82
CA LEU A 193 -6.88 -21.90 -14.02
C LEU A 193 -7.28 -22.69 -12.77
N LYS A 194 -7.55 -23.98 -12.95
CA LYS A 194 -7.79 -24.89 -11.85
C LYS A 194 -6.49 -25.43 -11.29
N ILE A 195 -6.34 -25.39 -9.97
CA ILE A 195 -5.17 -25.86 -9.23
C ILE A 195 -5.56 -26.70 -8.02
N GLN A 196 -4.60 -27.47 -7.52
CA GLN A 196 -4.66 -28.14 -6.22
C GLN A 196 -3.52 -27.63 -5.33
N VAL A 197 -3.77 -27.52 -4.03
CA VAL A 197 -2.78 -27.08 -3.05
C VAL A 197 -1.96 -28.29 -2.56
N LYS A 198 -0.63 -28.27 -2.69
CA LYS A 198 0.22 -29.34 -2.14
C LYS A 198 0.55 -29.10 -0.66
N LYS A 199 1.15 -27.95 -0.38
CA LYS A 199 1.68 -27.63 0.95
C LYS A 199 1.80 -26.13 1.12
N PHE A 200 1.45 -25.64 2.30
CA PHE A 200 1.73 -24.27 2.68
C PHE A 200 3.20 -24.08 3.05
N SER A 201 3.87 -23.14 2.37
CA SER A 201 5.24 -22.74 2.68
C SER A 201 5.23 -21.58 3.66
N LYS A 202 5.44 -21.87 4.95
CA LYS A 202 5.53 -20.85 6.01
C LYS A 202 6.63 -19.81 5.77
N LYS A 203 7.71 -20.17 5.07
CA LYS A 203 8.83 -19.26 4.77
C LYS A 203 8.44 -18.16 3.77
N HIS A 204 7.51 -18.46 2.86
CA HIS A 204 7.14 -17.57 1.77
C HIS A 204 5.67 -17.16 1.83
N ASN A 205 4.96 -17.55 2.90
CA ASN A 205 3.53 -17.34 3.14
C ASN A 205 2.63 -17.68 1.92
N LYS A 206 3.02 -18.70 1.15
CA LYS A 206 2.41 -19.11 -0.13
C LYS A 206 2.19 -20.61 -0.18
N TYR A 207 1.15 -21.06 -0.87
CA TYR A 207 0.96 -22.48 -1.19
C TYR A 207 1.83 -22.93 -2.36
N ASN A 208 2.41 -24.11 -2.28
CA ASN A 208 2.89 -24.79 -3.47
C ASN A 208 1.67 -25.38 -4.20
N LEU A 209 1.52 -25.02 -5.47
CA LEU A 209 0.39 -25.44 -6.30
C LEU A 209 0.82 -26.56 -7.24
N THR A 210 -0.15 -27.37 -7.65
CA THR A 210 0.00 -28.38 -8.70
C THR A 210 -1.26 -28.35 -9.59
N LEU A 211 -1.14 -28.86 -10.81
CA LEU A 211 -2.29 -29.02 -11.68
C LEU A 211 -3.12 -30.24 -11.21
N PRO A 212 -4.46 -30.15 -11.26
CA PRO A 212 -5.31 -31.31 -10.97
C PRO A 212 -4.98 -32.47 -11.92
N LYS A 213 -5.02 -33.69 -11.39
CA LYS A 213 -4.78 -34.92 -12.15
C LYS A 213 -5.97 -35.34 -12.99
#